data_AF-A0A353C2R5-F1
#
_entry.id   AF-A0A353C2R5-F1
#
_cell.length_a   1.000
_cell.length_b   1.000
_cell.length_c   1.000
_cell.angle_alpha   90.00
_cell.angle_beta   90.00
_cell.angle_gamma   90.00
#
_symmetry.space_group_name_H-M   'P 1'
#
loop_
_entity.id
_entity.type
_entity.pdbx_description
1 polymer ?
#
loop_
_entity_poly.entity_id
_entity_poly.type
_entity_poly.pdbx_seq_one_letter_code
_entity_poly.pdbx_strand_id
1 'polypeptide(L)' 'FVRVYQLIKANDHQAAFKEWRILAEIIPLLFAEPNPAPLKYCLQQLGLIQSLETRLPLTEVSDKLKQKLDAALKSIA' A
#
# COMPACT_ATOMS: atom_id res chain seq x y z
N PHE A 1 -1.81 6.60 7.25
CA PHE A 1 -0.55 6.67 8.05
C PHE A 1 -0.44 7.95 8.88
N VAL A 2 -0.59 9.15 8.31
CA VAL A 2 -0.47 10.43 9.06
C VAL A 2 -1.36 10.47 10.31
N ARG A 3 -2.61 10.00 10.20
CA ARG A 3 -3.54 9.90 11.35
C ARG A 3 -3.03 8.97 12.45
N VAL A 4 -2.45 7.83 12.10
CA VAL A 4 -1.81 6.90 13.08
C VAL A 4 -0.70 7.64 13.84
N TYR A 5 0.19 8.34 13.14
CA TYR A 5 1.25 9.13 13.77
C TYR A 5 0.70 10.20 14.73
N GLN A 6 -0.32 10.93 14.32
CA GLN A 6 -0.96 11.96 15.15
C GLN A 6 -1.57 11.38 16.43
N LEU A 7 -2.26 10.24 16.33
CA LEU A 7 -2.87 9.56 17.48
C LEU A 7 -1.82 9.02 18.45
N ILE A 8 -0.72 8.45 17.93
CA ILE A 8 0.43 8.04 18.75
C ILE A 8 1.02 9.25 19.49
N LYS A 9 1.22 10.38 18.79
CA LYS A 9 1.75 11.61 19.41
C LYS A 9 0.82 12.17 20.49
N ALA A 10 -0.49 11.93 20.37
CA ALA A 10 -1.49 12.32 21.36
C ALA A 10 -1.65 11.31 22.52
N ASN A 11 -0.83 10.25 22.58
CA ASN A 11 -0.97 9.10 23.50
C ASN A 11 -2.31 8.33 23.37
N ASP A 12 -3.06 8.52 22.28
CA ASP A 12 -4.26 7.73 21.99
C ASP A 12 -3.87 6.46 21.22
N HIS A 13 -3.26 5.52 21.93
CA HIS A 13 -2.76 4.28 21.34
C HIS A 13 -3.88 3.33 20.90
N GLN A 14 -5.06 3.40 21.53
CA GLN A 14 -6.20 2.56 21.15
C GLN A 14 -6.77 2.98 19.79
N ALA A 15 -7.00 4.28 19.58
CA ALA A 15 -7.42 4.78 18.28
C ALA A 15 -6.31 4.59 17.23
N ALA A 16 -5.05 4.82 17.59
CA ALA A 16 -3.93 4.57 16.69
C ALA A 16 -3.89 3.12 16.21
N PHE A 17 -4.10 2.17 17.13
CA PHE A 17 -4.14 0.74 16.80
C PHE A 17 -5.29 0.39 15.86
N LYS A 18 -6.49 0.96 16.09
CA LYS A 18 -7.64 0.77 15.20
C LYS A 18 -7.35 1.24 13.77
N GLU A 19 -6.75 2.42 13.62
CA GLU A 19 -6.35 2.96 12.31
C GLU A 19 -5.19 2.16 11.68
N TRP A 20 -4.25 1.69 12.50
CA TRP A 20 -3.12 0.87 12.04
C TRP A 20 -3.57 -0.48 11.46
N ARG A 21 -4.59 -1.13 12.06
CA ARG A 21 -5.08 -2.44 11.60
C ARG A 21 -5.47 -2.45 10.13
N ILE A 22 -6.05 -1.36 9.63
CA ILE A 22 -6.42 -1.21 8.22
C ILE A 22 -5.17 -1.15 7.33
N LEU A 23 -4.17 -0.37 7.73
CA LEU A 23 -2.92 -0.22 6.97
C LEU A 23 -2.06 -1.49 7.01
N ALA A 24 -2.07 -2.20 8.14
CA ALA A 24 -1.26 -3.39 8.36
C ALA A 24 -1.59 -4.54 7.39
N GLU A 25 -2.79 -4.56 6.81
CA GLU A 25 -3.21 -5.58 5.86
C GLU A 25 -2.57 -5.38 4.47
N ILE A 26 -2.41 -4.13 4.02
CA ILE A 26 -1.84 -3.84 2.71
C ILE A 26 -0.31 -3.75 2.71
N ILE A 27 0.30 -3.32 3.81
CA ILE A 27 1.76 -3.11 3.89
C ILE A 27 2.54 -4.35 3.42
N PRO A 28 2.28 -5.58 3.88
CA PRO A 28 3.01 -6.75 3.40
C PRO A 28 2.93 -6.97 1.89
N LEU A 29 1.79 -6.64 1.27
CA LEU A 29 1.62 -6.77 -0.19
C LEU A 29 2.46 -5.75 -0.97
N LEU A 30 2.65 -4.54 -0.42
CA LEU A 30 3.49 -3.50 -1.03
C LEU A 30 4.98 -3.87 -1.07
N PHE A 31 5.39 -4.89 -0.31
CA PHE A 31 6.77 -5.39 -0.23
C PHE A 31 6.90 -6.87 -0.62
N ALA A 32 5.83 -7.49 -1.13
CA ALA A 32 5.86 -8.90 -1.56
C ALA A 32 6.76 -9.13 -2.78
N GLU A 33 7.02 -8.07 -3.55
CA GLU A 33 7.98 -7.99 -4.65
C GLU A 33 8.79 -6.69 -4.49
N PRO A 34 9.92 -6.51 -5.21
CA PRO A 34 10.80 -5.36 -5.03
C PRO A 34 10.08 -4.00 -5.12
N ASN A 35 10.16 -3.22 -4.04
CA ASN A 35 9.72 -1.83 -4.00
C ASN A 35 10.56 -0.99 -5.01
N PRO A 36 9.94 -0.12 -5.86
CA PRO A 36 8.59 0.40 -5.78
C PRO A 36 7.56 -0.21 -6.72
N ALA A 37 7.81 -1.35 -7.36
CA ALA A 37 6.89 -1.89 -8.37
C ALA A 37 5.45 -2.13 -7.82
N PRO A 38 5.23 -2.74 -6.63
CA PRO A 38 3.89 -2.90 -6.08
C PRO A 38 3.18 -1.57 -5.77
N LEU A 39 3.92 -0.61 -5.20
CA LEU A 39 3.35 0.70 -4.89
C LEU A 39 2.97 1.46 -6.17
N LYS A 40 3.81 1.42 -7.21
CA LYS A 40 3.51 2.05 -8.50
C LYS A 40 2.26 1.46 -9.14
N TYR A 41 2.08 0.14 -9.06
CA TYR A 41 0.85 -0.50 -9.52
C TYR A 41 -0.37 0.06 -8.79
N CYS A 42 -0.36 0.10 -7.45
CA CYS A 42 -1.47 0.67 -6.68
C CYS A 42 -1.76 2.13 -7.02
N LEU A 43 -0.73 2.96 -7.16
CA LEU A 43 -0.89 4.38 -7.51
C LEU A 43 -1.52 4.57 -8.89
N GLN A 44 -1.21 3.70 -9.85
CA GLN A 44 -1.86 3.72 -11.17
C GLN A 44 -3.32 3.28 -11.09
N GLN A 45 -3.63 2.21 -10.33
CA GLN A 45 -5.02 1.77 -10.12
C GLN A 45 -5.88 2.85 -9.45
N LEU A 46 -5.28 3.68 -8.60
CA LEU A 46 -5.92 4.83 -7.98
C LEU A 46 -6.00 6.08 -8.89
N GLY A 47 -5.46 6.01 -10.12
CA GLY A 47 -5.42 7.14 -11.05
C GLY A 47 -4.48 8.28 -10.65
N LEU A 48 -3.58 8.05 -9.67
CA LEU A 48 -2.65 9.08 -9.16
C LEU A 48 -1.42 9.24 -10.06
N ILE A 49 -1.07 8.20 -10.83
CA ILE A 49 -0.01 8.25 -11.84
C ILE A 49 -0.49 7.57 -13.12
N GLN A 50 0.06 7.99 -14.26
CA GLN A 50 -0.35 7.45 -15.57
C GLN A 50 0.37 6.15 -15.93
N SER A 51 1.62 5.96 -15.47
CA SER A 51 2.45 4.81 -15.83
C SER A 51 3.06 4.13 -14.61
N LEU A 52 2.98 2.79 -14.60
CA LEU A 52 3.58 1.92 -13.59
C LEU A 52 5.05 1.55 -13.91
N GLU A 53 5.57 1.94 -15.08
CA GLU A 53 6.89 1.55 -15.60
C GLU A 53 8.02 1.75 -14.59
N THR A 54 8.80 0.70 -14.37
CA THR A 54 10.03 0.77 -13.58
C THR A 54 11.26 0.73 -14.51
N ARG A 55 12.42 1.15 -13.99
CA ARG A 55 13.68 1.01 -14.70
C ARG A 55 14.39 -0.24 -14.21
N LEU A 56 15.03 -0.95 -15.14
CA LEU A 56 15.86 -2.10 -14.80
C LEU A 56 16.89 -1.74 -13.71
N PRO A 57 17.17 -2.67 -12.78
CA PRO A 57 16.80 -4.09 -12.77
C PRO A 57 15.38 -4.39 -12.23
N LEU A 58 14.60 -3.37 -11.88
CA LEU A 58 13.23 -3.57 -11.44
C LEU A 58 12.33 -3.89 -12.63
N THR A 59 11.37 -4.79 -12.40
CA THR A 59 10.35 -5.18 -13.36
C THR A 59 8.98 -4.77 -12.88
N GLU A 60 7.95 -4.98 -13.69
CA GLU A 60 6.57 -4.89 -13.24
C GLU A 60 6.25 -6.01 -12.24
N VAL A 61 5.21 -5.79 -11.45
CA VAL A 61 4.70 -6.80 -10.51
C VAL A 61 4.04 -7.97 -11.23
N SER A 62 4.14 -9.16 -10.65
CA SER A 62 3.44 -10.35 -11.18
C SER A 62 1.92 -10.19 -11.15
N ASP A 63 1.22 -10.83 -12.10
CA ASP A 63 -0.26 -10.79 -12.15
C ASP A 63 -0.91 -11.38 -10.90
N LYS A 64 -0.25 -12.35 -10.25
CA LYS A 64 -0.68 -12.90 -8.96
C LYS A 64 -0.67 -11.85 -7.86
N LEU A 65 0.35 -10.99 -7.82
CA LEU A 65 0.41 -9.90 -6.84
C LEU A 65 -0.57 -8.78 -7.19
N LYS A 66 -0.73 -8.44 -8.48
CA LYS A 66 -1.74 -7.48 -8.96
C LYS A 66 -3.14 -7.82 -8.43
N GLN A 67 -3.59 -9.06 -8.59
CA GLN A 67 -4.91 -9.51 -8.08
C GLN A 67 -5.07 -9.33 -6.57
N LYS A 68 -4.01 -9.62 -5.79
CA LYS A 68 -4.03 -9.43 -4.33
C LYS A 68 -4.09 -7.95 -3.95
N LEU A 69 -3.32 -7.11 -4.66
CA LEU A 69 -3.32 -5.66 -4.46
C LEU A 69 -4.69 -5.05 -4.81
N ASP A 70 -5.32 -5.48 -5.90
CA ASP A 70 -6.66 -5.01 -6.28
C ASP A 70 -7.71 -5.36 -5.21
N ALA A 71 -7.65 -6.57 -4.66
CA ALA A 71 -8.53 -6.99 -3.58
C ALA A 71 -8.30 -6.16 -2.30
N ALA A 72 -7.04 -5.91 -1.94
CA ALA A 72 -6.69 -5.10 -0.76
C ALA A 72 -7.02 -3.62 -0.93
N LEU A 73 -6.91 -3.05 -2.15
CA LEU A 73 -7.28 -1.66 -2.40
C LEU A 73 -8.79 -1.45 -2.22
N LYS A 74 -9.62 -2.40 -2.66
CA LYS A 74 -11.08 -2.36 -2.47
C LYS A 74 -11.51 -2.43 -1.00
N SER A 75 -10.69 -2.98 -0.11
CA SER A 75 -11.02 -3.06 1.32
C SER A 75 -10.63 -1.81 2.11
N ILE A 76 -9.91 -0.86 1.49
CA ILE A 76 -9.38 0.34 2.15
C ILE A 76 -9.93 1.63 1.53
N ALA A 77 -10.41 1.58 0.29
CA ALA A 77 -11.14 2.66 -0.39
C ALA A 77 -12.62 2.67 0.01
#